data_AF-A0AAW3FBZ8-F1
#
_entry.id   AF-A0AAW3FBZ8-F1
#
_cell.length_a   1.000
_cell.length_b   1.000
_cell.length_c   1.000
_cell.angle_alpha   90.00
_cell.angle_beta   90.00
_cell.angle_gamma   90.00
#
_symmetry.space_group_name_H-M   'P 1'
#
loop_
_entity.id
_entity.type
_entity.pdbx_description
1 polymer ?
#
loop_
_entity_poly.entity_id
_entity_poly.type
_entity_poly.pdbx_seq_one_letter_code
_entity_poly.pdbx_strand_id
1 'polypeptide(L)'
;MNANEKTLNTFATHVRQMILQYEELKKENSDLYALVAQHEEEIKDLQSQLRQEQENYRTLKMAKMLEVTDGDMEVAKKRVTKLIRDVNKCITLLSEK
;
A
#
# COMPACT_ATOMS: atom_id res chain seq x y z
N MET A 1 17.97 -42.25 -53.84
CA MET A 1 17.70 -40.81 -53.74
C MET A 1 18.81 -40.03 -54.40
N ASN A 2 18.44 -39.13 -55.32
CA ASN A 2 19.35 -38.19 -55.98
C ASN A 2 19.96 -37.22 -54.94
N ALA A 3 21.19 -36.73 -55.13
CA ALA A 3 21.79 -35.70 -54.29
C ALA A 3 20.89 -34.47 -54.08
N ASN A 4 20.17 -34.04 -55.12
CA ASN A 4 19.22 -32.93 -55.05
C ASN A 4 18.02 -33.23 -54.14
N GLU A 5 17.56 -34.48 -54.13
CA GLU A 5 16.43 -34.94 -53.31
C GLU A 5 16.81 -34.96 -51.81
N LYS A 6 18.06 -35.33 -51.50
CA LYS A 6 18.60 -35.24 -50.13
C LYS A 6 18.67 -33.80 -49.64
N THR A 7 19.23 -32.89 -50.46
CA THR A 7 19.30 -31.47 -50.11
C THR A 7 17.92 -30.85 -49.88
N LEU A 8 16.94 -31.19 -50.73
CA LEU A 8 15.57 -30.71 -50.59
C LEU A 8 14.92 -31.21 -49.29
N ASN A 9 15.12 -32.49 -48.94
CA ASN A 9 14.59 -33.07 -47.70
C ASN A 9 15.22 -32.45 -46.45
N THR A 10 16.53 -32.17 -46.47
CA THR A 10 17.22 -31.47 -45.37
C THR A 10 16.67 -30.05 -45.21
N PHE A 11 16.53 -29.30 -46.31
CA PHE A 11 15.97 -27.95 -46.27
C PHE A 11 14.54 -27.96 -45.73
N ALA A 12 13.68 -28.85 -46.22
CA ALA A 12 12.30 -28.98 -45.73
C ALA A 12 12.24 -29.30 -44.23
N THR A 13 13.17 -30.13 -43.73
CA THR A 13 13.28 -30.44 -42.30
C THR A 13 13.67 -29.20 -41.49
N HIS A 14 14.66 -28.44 -41.94
CA HIS A 14 15.08 -27.21 -41.25
C HIS A 14 13.97 -26.15 -41.25
N VAL A 15 13.23 -25.99 -42.35
CA VAL A 15 12.09 -25.07 -42.39
C VAL A 15 11.00 -25.49 -41.41
N ARG A 16 10.69 -26.79 -41.31
CA ARG A 16 9.73 -27.30 -40.31
C ARG A 16 10.20 -27.03 -38.89
N GLN A 17 11.48 -27.27 -38.58
CA GLN A 17 12.05 -26.96 -37.27
C GLN A 17 11.95 -25.48 -36.95
N MET A 18 12.26 -24.61 -37.90
CA MET A 18 12.14 -23.15 -37.73
C MET A 18 10.70 -22.71 -37.47
N ILE A 19 9.72 -23.31 -38.16
CA ILE A 19 8.29 -23.03 -37.92
C ILE A 19 7.89 -23.45 -36.50
N LEU A 20 8.28 -24.64 -36.04
CA LEU A 20 7.97 -25.11 -34.68
C LEU A 20 8.56 -24.19 -33.61
N GLN A 21 9.83 -23.79 -33.77
CA GLN A 21 10.48 -22.85 -32.85
C GLN A 21 9.79 -21.48 -32.83
N TYR A 22 9.33 -21.01 -33.99
CA TYR A 22 8.59 -19.76 -34.08
C TYR A 22 7.24 -19.85 -33.36
N GLU A 23 6.51 -20.96 -33.51
CA GLU A 23 5.25 -21.19 -32.81
C GLU A 23 5.43 -21.25 -31.29
N GLU A 24 6.49 -21.93 -30.82
CA GLU A 24 6.88 -21.94 -29.41
C GLU A 24 7.19 -20.54 -28.88
N LEU A 25 8.02 -19.78 -29.59
CA LEU A 25 8.38 -18.41 -29.19
C LEU A 25 7.18 -17.47 -29.19
N LYS A 26 6.27 -17.62 -30.17
CA LYS A 26 5.03 -16.85 -30.23
C LYS A 26 4.13 -17.17 -29.03
N LYS A 27 4.05 -18.44 -28.62
CA LYS A 27 3.30 -18.85 -27.44
C LYS A 27 3.92 -18.28 -26.17
N GLU A 28 5.23 -18.45 -25.98
CA GLU A 28 5.95 -17.90 -24.82
C GLU A 28 5.76 -16.39 -24.71
N ASN A 29 5.85 -15.66 -25.83
CA ASN A 29 5.61 -14.23 -25.87
C ASN A 29 4.18 -13.86 -25.44
N SER A 30 3.17 -14.61 -25.90
CA SER A 30 1.78 -14.43 -25.46
C SER A 30 1.60 -14.69 -23.97
N ASP A 31 2.23 -15.75 -23.45
CA ASP A 31 2.16 -16.13 -22.04
C ASP A 31 2.84 -15.06 -21.15
N LEU A 32 3.98 -14.52 -21.62
CA LEU A 32 4.67 -13.40 -20.95
C LEU A 32 3.82 -12.13 -20.92
N TYR A 33 3.14 -11.79 -22.02
CA TYR A 33 2.23 -10.64 -22.03
C TYR A 33 1.06 -10.81 -21.05
N ALA A 34 0.50 -12.02 -20.96
CA ALA A 34 -0.57 -12.31 -20.01
C ALA A 34 -0.06 -12.19 -18.55
N LEU A 35 1.14 -12.70 -18.27
CA LEU A 35 1.75 -12.61 -16.94
C LEU A 35 2.05 -11.16 -16.54
N VAL A 36 2.56 -10.35 -17.47
CA VAL A 36 2.78 -8.91 -17.23
C VAL A 36 1.47 -8.21 -16.91
N ALA A 37 0.41 -8.46 -17.69
CA ALA A 37 -0.91 -7.86 -17.43
C ALA A 37 -1.46 -8.25 -16.06
N GLN A 38 -1.32 -9.52 -15.66
CA GLN A 38 -1.72 -9.98 -14.33
C GLN A 38 -0.95 -9.26 -13.21
N HIS A 39 0.37 -9.12 -13.35
CA HIS A 39 1.19 -8.42 -12.36
C HIS A 39 0.88 -6.92 -12.30
N GLU A 40 0.57 -6.28 -13.43
CA GLU A 40 0.13 -4.88 -13.45
C GLU A 40 -1.19 -4.69 -12.68
N GLU A 41 -2.14 -5.62 -12.80
CA GLU A 41 -3.39 -5.60 -12.04
C GLU A 41 -3.14 -5.79 -10.54
N GLU A 42 -2.30 -6.76 -10.16
CA GLU A 42 -1.92 -7.02 -8.77
C GLU A 42 -1.22 -5.80 -8.14
N ILE A 43 -0.29 -5.17 -8.85
CA ILE A 43 0.38 -3.94 -8.40
C ILE A 43 -0.64 -2.82 -8.17
N LYS A 44 -1.61 -2.66 -9.08
CA LYS A 44 -2.64 -1.63 -8.95
C LYS A 44 -3.52 -1.85 -7.71
N ASP A 45 -3.90 -3.10 -7.44
CA ASP A 45 -4.69 -3.45 -6.27
C ASP A 45 -3.89 -3.20 -4.97
N LEU A 46 -2.65 -3.68 -4.89
CA LEU A 46 -1.77 -3.45 -3.75
C LEU A 46 -1.53 -1.95 -3.48
N GLN A 47 -1.35 -1.15 -4.53
CA GLN A 47 -1.24 0.30 -4.38
C GLN A 47 -2.53 0.94 -3.86
N SER A 48 -3.69 0.41 -4.22
CA SER A 48 -4.98 0.87 -3.70
C SER A 48 -5.12 0.55 -2.21
N GLN A 49 -4.82 -0.69 -1.83
CA GLN A 49 -4.82 -1.12 -0.43
C GLN A 49 -3.84 -0.30 0.41
N LEU A 50 -2.63 -0.05 -0.10
CA LEU A 50 -1.63 0.77 0.58
C LEU A 50 -2.13 2.20 0.84
N ARG A 51 -2.77 2.83 -0.15
CA ARG A 51 -3.36 4.18 0.02
C ARG A 51 -4.48 4.17 1.07
N GLN A 52 -5.32 3.14 1.05
CA GLN A 52 -6.40 3.00 2.03
C GLN A 52 -5.83 2.86 3.45
N GLU A 53 -4.83 2.01 3.64
CA GLU A 53 -4.20 1.80 4.95
C GLU A 53 -3.44 3.04 5.43
N GLN A 54 -2.82 3.80 4.53
CA GLN A 54 -2.21 5.08 4.89
C GLN A 54 -3.25 6.08 5.42
N GLU A 55 -4.43 6.15 4.79
CA GLU A 55 -5.50 7.04 5.26
C GLU A 55 -6.14 6.55 6.57
N ASN A 56 -6.32 5.24 6.72
CA ASN A 56 -6.77 4.61 7.96
C ASN A 56 -5.79 4.96 9.11
N TYR A 57 -4.49 4.81 8.87
CA TYR A 57 -3.45 5.16 9.82
C TYR A 57 -3.44 6.66 10.16
N ARG A 58 -3.58 7.53 9.16
CA ARG A 58 -3.67 8.99 9.36
C ARG A 58 -4.85 9.35 10.25
N THR A 59 -6.02 8.75 9.98
CA THR A 59 -7.25 8.92 10.77
C THR A 59 -7.04 8.46 12.21
N LEU A 60 -6.46 7.27 12.41
CA LEU A 60 -6.17 6.74 13.74
C LEU A 60 -5.20 7.64 14.52
N LYS A 61 -4.15 8.12 13.86
CA LYS A 61 -3.18 9.04 14.46
C LYS A 61 -3.84 10.34 14.90
N MET A 62 -4.76 10.88 14.10
CA MET A 62 -5.52 12.09 14.44
C MET A 62 -6.45 11.84 15.63
N ALA A 63 -7.18 10.72 15.65
CA ALA A 63 -8.02 10.33 16.78
C ALA A 63 -7.20 10.21 18.08
N LYS A 64 -6.01 9.61 18.02
CA LYS A 64 -5.12 9.50 19.18
C LYS A 64 -4.61 10.85 19.67
N MET A 65 -4.26 11.77 18.76
CA MET A 65 -3.84 13.13 19.14
C MET A 65 -4.97 13.91 19.83
N LEU A 66 -6.22 13.76 19.36
CA LEU A 66 -7.38 14.38 20.01
C LEU A 66 -7.59 13.82 21.42
N GLU A 67 -7.52 12.50 21.60
CA GLU A 67 -7.62 11.85 22.91
C GLU A 67 -6.55 12.35 23.90
N VAL A 68 -5.30 12.52 23.44
CA VAL A 68 -4.21 13.06 24.25
C VAL A 68 -4.48 14.52 24.65
N THR A 69 -4.96 15.33 23.70
CA THR A 69 -5.26 16.75 23.93
C THR A 69 -6.38 16.93 24.96
N ASP A 70 -7.44 16.11 24.90
CA ASP A 70 -8.53 16.13 25.87
C ASP A 70 -8.05 15.75 27.28
N GLY A 71 -7.16 14.77 27.40
CA GLY A 71 -6.53 14.39 28.66
C GLY A 71 -5.76 15.54 29.31
N ASP A 72 -4.92 16.23 28.52
CA ASP A 72 -4.14 17.37 28.99
C ASP A 72 -5.03 18.56 29.39
N MET A 73 -6.10 18.82 28.62
CA MET A 73 -7.05 19.89 28.92
C MET A 73 -7.81 19.63 30.24
N GLU A 74 -8.23 18.39 30.51
CA GLU A 74 -8.87 18.02 31.77
C GLU A 74 -7.91 18.15 32.98
N VAL A 75 -6.63 17.80 32.81
CA VAL A 75 -5.61 18.01 33.86
C VAL A 75 -5.41 19.50 34.15
N ALA A 76 -5.33 20.34 33.11
CA ALA A 76 -5.21 21.78 33.26
C ALA A 76 -6.43 22.38 33.98
N LYS A 77 -7.65 21.99 33.59
CA LYS A 77 -8.90 22.43 34.21
C LYS A 77 -8.98 22.07 35.69
N LYS A 78 -8.56 20.85 36.08
CA LYS A 78 -8.48 20.43 37.49
C LYS A 78 -7.51 21.31 38.28
N ARG A 79 -6.34 21.64 37.72
CA ARG A 79 -5.37 22.54 38.37
C ARG A 79 -5.93 23.95 38.58
N VAL A 80 -6.56 24.53 37.56
CA VAL A 80 -7.21 25.85 37.67
C VAL A 80 -8.32 25.85 38.71
N THR A 81 -9.17 24.81 38.72
CA THR A 81 -10.26 24.67 39.71
C THR A 81 -9.72 24.62 41.14
N LYS A 82 -8.58 23.93 41.35
CA LYS A 82 -7.91 23.89 42.66
C LYS A 82 -7.40 25.28 43.08
N LEU A 83 -6.73 26.00 42.18
CA LEU A 83 -6.25 27.36 42.41
C LEU A 83 -7.40 28.31 42.78
N ILE A 84 -8.51 28.28 42.06
CA ILE A 84 -9.70 29.09 42.38
C ILE A 84 -10.20 28.78 43.79
N ARG A 85 -10.24 27.50 44.18
CA ARG A 85 -10.69 27.07 45.50
C ARG A 85 -9.76 27.55 46.62
N ASP A 86 -8.45 27.50 46.38
CA ASP A 86 -7.44 27.97 47.33
C ASP A 86 -7.49 29.49 47.48
N VAL A 87 -7.65 30.24 46.38
CA VAL A 87 -7.85 31.69 46.39
C VAL A 87 -9.14 32.06 47.15
N ASN A 88 -10.24 31.37 46.89
CA ASN A 88 -11.50 31.60 47.61
C ASN A 88 -11.34 31.36 49.11
N LYS A 89 -10.62 30.32 49.54
CA LYS A 89 -10.29 30.11 50.95
C LYS A 89 -9.51 31.28 51.54
N CYS A 90 -8.49 31.78 50.83
CA CYS A 90 -7.73 32.94 51.28
C CYS A 90 -8.61 34.19 51.40
N ILE A 91 -9.51 34.43 50.44
CA ILE A 91 -10.46 35.54 50.48
C ILE A 91 -11.37 35.42 51.71
N THR A 92 -11.95 34.25 51.97
CA THR A 92 -12.81 34.02 53.15
C THR A 92 -12.06 34.31 54.45
N LEU A 93 -10.83 33.79 54.58
CA LEU A 93 -9.98 34.04 55.77
C LEU A 93 -9.63 35.52 55.95
N LEU A 94 -9.54 36.30 54.85
CA LEU A 94 -9.32 37.74 54.91
C LEU A 94 -10.59 38.52 55.24
N SER A 95 -11.77 38.03 54.85
CA SER A 95 -13.06 38.67 55.11
C SER A 95 -13.64 38.40 56.51
N GLU A 96 -13.17 37.34 57.18
CA GLU A 96 -13.55 37.01 58.57
C GLU A 96 -12.71 37.76 59.62
N LYS A 97 -11.94 38.78 59.19
CA LYS A 97 -11.08 39.64 60.01
C LYS A 97 -11.57 41.07 59.98
#